data_AF-A0A1V4QYY9-F1
#
_entry.id   AF-A0A1V4QYY9-F1
#
_cell.length_a   1.000
_cell.length_b   1.000
_cell.length_c   1.000
_cell.angle_alpha   90.00
_cell.angle_beta   90.00
_cell.angle_gamma   90.00
#
_symmetry.space_group_name_H-M   'P 1'
#
loop_
_entity.id
_entity.type
_entity.pdbx_description
1 polymer ?
#
loop_
_entity_poly.entity_id
_entity_poly.type
_entity_poly.pdbx_seq_one_letter_code
_entity_poly.pdbx_strand_id
1 'polypeptide(L)'
;MNKESSSKFIVPKEHWRGRRTFHYCPNCGNVVGVPKEDPPVCPVCKASDPDDIFAVVDRKLQTLWQFVEAMRVKEGPYGRYRGFAGDPRPYRIVASDQALSLNHIMHYAGYSPPWTKEQLEAWIDTILLDLNPETGLIEDPFEIEEKGRTDEVLFNQYCVSRGLAGVFAKAGFPNKYRLPEQAVQERDCLADKQHALAFLNDEENPADFLNAYTWETSPPDDGVVEFVHQWLDRKQNPRTGYWGGENASMNDQMCGVFKILMAYQDHNWRINHLKRMVDTTISIGTPEGDFGDHGFGCTVFDALLVFRIAQQKMPDYRAEDIYETTARTFLNFIGHWSDEEHFFTPRPMPGARAEMVAMHGLATPMYMAEILLGVKMFPQ
;
A
#
# COMPACT_ATOMS: atom_id res chain seq x y z
N MET A 1 -32.65 -4.42 -8.78
CA MET A 1 -31.30 -5.01 -8.89
C MET A 1 -30.94 -5.01 -10.37
N ASN A 2 -30.06 -4.09 -10.76
CA ASN A 2 -29.68 -3.90 -12.16
C ASN A 2 -28.71 -5.01 -12.58
N LYS A 3 -28.77 -5.35 -13.89
CA LYS A 3 -27.97 -6.35 -14.62
C LYS A 3 -26.65 -6.66 -13.94
N GLU A 4 -26.42 -7.94 -13.66
CA GLU A 4 -25.12 -8.50 -13.26
C GLU A 4 -24.03 -7.91 -14.14
N SER A 5 -23.31 -6.91 -13.61
CA SER A 5 -22.06 -6.48 -14.18
C SER A 5 -21.13 -7.68 -14.03
N SER A 6 -20.78 -8.33 -15.14
CA SER A 6 -19.78 -9.39 -15.13
C SER A 6 -18.52 -8.87 -14.45
N SER A 7 -18.02 -9.59 -13.44
CA SER A 7 -16.81 -9.20 -12.72
C SER A 7 -15.66 -8.93 -13.69
N LYS A 8 -14.89 -7.87 -13.46
CA LYS A 8 -13.71 -7.57 -14.29
C LYS A 8 -12.55 -8.54 -14.02
N PHE A 9 -12.62 -9.27 -12.92
CA PHE A 9 -11.53 -10.05 -12.36
C PHE A 9 -11.85 -11.55 -12.32
N ILE A 10 -12.52 -12.09 -13.33
CA ILE A 10 -12.76 -13.54 -13.39
C ILE A 10 -11.44 -14.24 -13.76
N VAL A 11 -10.94 -15.10 -12.87
CA VAL A 11 -9.81 -15.99 -13.15
C VAL A 11 -10.35 -17.40 -13.38
N PRO A 12 -10.29 -17.92 -14.62
CA PRO A 12 -10.63 -19.30 -14.90
C PRO A 12 -9.84 -20.28 -14.01
N LYS A 13 -10.48 -21.39 -13.61
CA LYS A 13 -9.91 -22.38 -12.67
C LYS A 13 -8.53 -22.87 -13.12
N GLU A 14 -8.32 -23.02 -14.42
CA GLU A 14 -7.06 -23.45 -15.04
C GLU A 14 -5.89 -22.48 -14.82
N HIS A 15 -6.17 -21.19 -14.59
CA HIS A 15 -5.13 -20.16 -14.43
C HIS A 15 -4.62 -20.01 -12.99
N TRP A 16 -5.32 -20.56 -12.01
CA TRP A 16 -4.79 -20.66 -10.65
C TRP A 16 -3.55 -21.57 -10.66
N ARG A 17 -2.43 -21.19 -10.02
CA ARG A 17 -1.23 -22.06 -10.04
C ARG A 17 -1.26 -23.21 -9.03
N GLY A 18 -2.16 -23.17 -8.04
CA GLY A 18 -2.37 -24.27 -7.08
C GLY A 18 -3.32 -25.36 -7.58
N ARG A 19 -3.55 -26.41 -6.78
CA ARG A 19 -4.60 -27.42 -7.02
C ARG A 19 -5.98 -27.01 -6.51
N ARG A 20 -6.04 -25.87 -5.82
CA ARG A 20 -7.27 -25.30 -5.25
C ARG A 20 -7.56 -23.93 -5.87
N THR A 21 -8.84 -23.61 -5.89
CA THR A 21 -9.38 -22.25 -6.04
C THR A 21 -9.90 -21.78 -4.70
N PHE A 22 -9.86 -20.47 -4.44
CA PHE A 22 -10.29 -19.91 -3.17
C PHE A 22 -11.59 -19.12 -3.33
N HIS A 23 -12.52 -19.33 -2.40
CA HIS A 23 -13.87 -18.80 -2.43
C HIS A 23 -14.25 -18.21 -1.08
N TYR A 24 -15.09 -17.18 -1.06
CA TYR A 24 -15.71 -16.67 0.15
C TYR A 24 -17.04 -17.37 0.40
N CYS A 25 -17.20 -17.97 1.58
CA CYS A 25 -18.48 -18.54 1.99
C CYS A 25 -19.25 -17.56 2.87
N PRO A 26 -20.33 -16.90 2.38
CA PRO A 26 -21.10 -15.94 3.18
C PRO A 26 -21.73 -16.56 4.42
N ASN A 27 -22.10 -17.84 4.37
CA ASN A 27 -22.66 -18.57 5.52
C ASN A 27 -21.64 -18.81 6.65
N CYS A 28 -20.34 -18.83 6.33
CA CYS A 28 -19.28 -19.06 7.30
C CYS A 28 -18.48 -17.80 7.62
N GLY A 29 -18.62 -16.74 6.82
CA GLY A 29 -17.77 -15.56 6.90
C GLY A 29 -16.28 -15.87 6.69
N ASN A 30 -15.93 -16.86 5.86
CA ASN A 30 -14.56 -17.37 5.74
C ASN A 30 -14.13 -17.66 4.30
N VAL A 31 -12.82 -17.58 4.03
CA VAL A 31 -12.21 -18.14 2.80
C VAL A 31 -12.16 -19.65 2.92
N VAL A 32 -12.55 -20.33 1.84
CA VAL A 32 -12.43 -21.78 1.72
C VAL A 32 -11.68 -22.15 0.44
N GLY A 33 -10.71 -23.05 0.57
CA GLY A 33 -10.05 -23.66 -0.57
C GLY A 33 -10.87 -24.85 -1.08
N VAL A 34 -11.20 -24.83 -2.37
CA VAL A 34 -11.91 -25.91 -3.07
C VAL A 34 -10.99 -26.51 -4.12
N PRO A 35 -10.79 -27.85 -4.17
CA PRO A 35 -10.06 -28.50 -5.25
C PRO A 35 -10.64 -28.11 -6.62
N LYS A 36 -9.79 -27.89 -7.62
CA LYS A 36 -10.25 -27.41 -8.95
C LYS A 36 -11.30 -28.32 -9.61
N GLU A 37 -11.12 -29.62 -9.45
CA GLU A 37 -11.98 -30.66 -10.02
C GLU A 37 -13.33 -30.77 -9.31
N ASP A 38 -13.44 -30.21 -8.12
CA ASP A 38 -14.67 -30.27 -7.32
C ASP A 38 -15.60 -29.08 -7.66
N PRO A 39 -16.93 -29.27 -7.49
CA PRO A 39 -17.85 -28.14 -7.49
C PRO A 39 -17.53 -27.20 -6.30
N PRO A 40 -17.76 -25.87 -6.45
CA PRO A 40 -17.56 -24.91 -5.37
C PRO A 40 -18.62 -25.16 -4.30
N VAL A 41 -18.28 -25.97 -3.31
CA VAL A 41 -19.11 -26.26 -2.13
C VAL A 41 -18.28 -25.97 -0.91
N CYS A 42 -18.83 -25.19 0.03
CA CYS A 42 -18.11 -24.87 1.25
C CYS A 42 -17.80 -26.15 2.05
N PRO A 43 -16.53 -26.47 2.35
CA PRO A 43 -16.18 -27.68 3.07
C PRO A 43 -16.70 -27.68 4.52
N VAL A 44 -16.96 -26.50 5.09
CA VAL A 44 -17.41 -26.30 6.47
C VAL A 44 -18.93 -26.45 6.59
N CYS A 45 -19.72 -25.55 6.00
CA CYS A 45 -21.19 -25.55 6.16
C CYS A 45 -21.96 -26.27 5.04
N LYS A 46 -21.25 -26.79 4.03
CA LYS A 46 -21.85 -27.45 2.85
C LYS A 46 -22.78 -26.57 2.01
N ALA A 47 -22.72 -25.25 2.19
CA ALA A 47 -23.40 -24.31 1.29
C ALA A 47 -22.91 -24.54 -0.14
N SER A 48 -23.86 -24.71 -1.05
CA SER A 48 -23.61 -24.69 -2.49
C SER A 48 -23.27 -23.27 -2.90
N ASP A 49 -22.25 -23.13 -3.75
CA ASP A 49 -21.91 -21.87 -4.44
C ASP A 49 -21.36 -20.76 -3.53
N PRO A 50 -20.23 -20.98 -2.81
CA PRO A 50 -19.49 -19.87 -2.22
C PRO A 50 -19.03 -18.91 -3.33
N ASP A 51 -18.99 -17.62 -3.02
CA ASP A 51 -18.56 -16.57 -3.94
C ASP A 51 -17.11 -16.78 -4.38
N ASP A 52 -16.85 -16.68 -5.68
CA ASP A 52 -15.48 -16.58 -6.18
C ASP A 52 -14.78 -15.37 -5.51
N ILE A 53 -13.59 -15.58 -4.95
CA ILE A 53 -12.91 -14.52 -4.18
C ILE A 53 -12.67 -13.26 -5.00
N PHE A 54 -12.42 -13.39 -6.31
CA PHE A 54 -12.22 -12.23 -7.18
C PHE A 54 -13.50 -11.49 -7.49
N ALA A 55 -14.64 -12.19 -7.55
CA ALA A 55 -15.93 -11.53 -7.62
C ALA A 55 -16.19 -10.69 -6.36
N VAL A 56 -15.77 -11.16 -5.18
CA VAL A 56 -15.83 -10.36 -3.94
C VAL A 56 -14.91 -9.13 -4.03
N VAL A 57 -13.67 -9.32 -4.49
CA VAL A 57 -12.69 -8.23 -4.71
C VAL A 57 -13.23 -7.18 -5.67
N ASP A 58 -13.71 -7.60 -6.84
CA ASP A 58 -14.27 -6.72 -7.86
C ASP A 58 -15.44 -5.90 -7.33
N ARG A 59 -16.40 -6.53 -6.63
CA ARG A 59 -17.54 -5.83 -6.04
C ARG A 59 -17.11 -4.76 -5.04
N LYS A 60 -16.09 -5.02 -4.22
CA LYS A 60 -15.58 -4.04 -3.25
C LYS A 60 -14.81 -2.91 -3.93
N LEU A 61 -14.03 -3.20 -4.97
CA LEU A 61 -13.34 -2.17 -5.75
C LEU A 61 -14.31 -1.24 -6.49
N GLN A 62 -15.46 -1.73 -6.94
CA GLN A 62 -16.50 -0.92 -7.57
C GLN A 62 -17.14 0.12 -6.63
N THR A 63 -17.11 -0.10 -5.31
CA THR A 63 -17.68 0.81 -4.31
C THR A 63 -16.62 1.58 -3.52
N LEU A 64 -15.33 1.36 -3.77
CA LEU A 64 -14.22 2.00 -3.06
C LEU A 64 -14.24 3.53 -3.14
N TRP A 65 -14.70 4.10 -4.25
CA TRP A 65 -14.86 5.55 -4.37
C TRP A 65 -15.95 6.11 -3.45
N GLN A 66 -17.01 5.34 -3.16
CA GLN A 66 -18.12 5.80 -2.28
C GLN A 66 -17.61 6.00 -0.85
N PHE A 67 -16.75 5.07 -0.43
CA PHE A 67 -16.05 5.15 0.82
C PHE A 67 -15.19 6.40 0.92
N VAL A 68 -14.35 6.65 -0.09
CA VAL A 68 -13.53 7.86 -0.16
C VAL A 68 -14.42 9.11 -0.09
N GLU A 69 -15.48 9.16 -0.87
CA GLU A 69 -16.43 10.27 -0.85
C GLU A 69 -17.13 10.46 0.49
N ALA A 70 -17.35 9.41 1.28
CA ALA A 70 -17.94 9.55 2.62
C ALA A 70 -17.01 10.29 3.59
N MET A 71 -15.70 10.15 3.42
CA MET A 71 -14.69 10.83 4.23
C MET A 71 -14.44 12.28 3.81
N ARG A 72 -15.00 12.70 2.68
CA ARG A 72 -14.86 14.07 2.18
C ARG A 72 -15.54 15.06 3.12
N VAL A 73 -14.84 16.14 3.43
CA VAL A 73 -15.39 17.31 4.10
C VAL A 73 -16.42 17.96 3.18
N LYS A 74 -17.68 17.98 3.62
CA LYS A 74 -18.79 18.51 2.82
C LYS A 74 -18.89 20.03 2.87
N GLU A 75 -18.44 20.61 3.97
CA GLU A 75 -18.41 22.05 4.19
C GLU A 75 -17.08 22.62 3.69
N GLY A 76 -17.11 23.31 2.55
CA GLY A 76 -15.93 23.96 1.97
C GLY A 76 -15.58 23.47 0.57
N PRO A 77 -14.38 23.82 0.09
CA PRO A 77 -13.92 23.43 -1.24
C PRO A 77 -13.83 21.91 -1.41
N TYR A 78 -14.06 21.44 -2.64
CA TYR A 78 -13.97 20.02 -2.98
C TYR A 78 -12.52 19.52 -2.86
N GLY A 79 -12.32 18.27 -2.46
CA GLY A 79 -10.97 17.69 -2.40
C GLY A 79 -10.33 17.63 -1.00
N ARG A 80 -11.07 17.98 0.05
CA ARG A 80 -10.60 17.85 1.43
C ARG A 80 -11.18 16.61 2.08
N TYR A 81 -10.33 15.76 2.65
CA TYR A 81 -10.72 14.50 3.26
C TYR A 81 -10.27 14.40 4.71
N ARG A 82 -11.12 13.81 5.55
CA ARG A 82 -10.79 13.47 6.93
C ARG A 82 -9.88 12.24 6.97
N GLY A 83 -9.06 12.12 8.01
CA GLY A 83 -8.25 10.93 8.21
C GLY A 83 -9.07 9.70 8.63
N PHE A 84 -10.14 9.91 9.41
CA PHE A 84 -10.98 8.87 9.98
C PHE A 84 -12.35 9.40 10.43
N ALA A 85 -13.24 8.50 10.83
CA ALA A 85 -14.59 8.83 11.30
C ALA A 85 -14.54 9.62 12.60
N GLY A 86 -15.21 10.77 12.64
CA GLY A 86 -15.24 11.61 13.84
C GLY A 86 -13.93 12.35 14.13
N ASP A 87 -13.01 12.43 13.17
CA ASP A 87 -11.81 13.27 13.30
C ASP A 87 -12.23 14.72 13.67
N PRO A 88 -11.82 15.25 14.84
CA PRO A 88 -12.21 16.59 15.27
C PRO A 88 -11.54 17.68 14.42
N ARG A 89 -10.54 17.33 13.62
CA ARG A 89 -9.85 18.24 12.70
C ARG A 89 -10.64 18.45 11.41
N PRO A 90 -10.41 19.56 10.71
CA PRO A 90 -11.15 19.85 9.49
C PRO A 90 -10.80 18.87 8.35
N TYR A 91 -9.51 18.63 8.05
CA TYR A 91 -9.03 17.68 7.03
C TYR A 91 -7.53 17.35 7.19
N ARG A 92 -7.03 16.40 6.37
CA ARG A 92 -5.61 16.03 6.23
C ARG A 92 -5.19 16.09 4.76
N ILE A 93 -4.00 16.60 4.49
CA ILE A 93 -3.46 16.62 3.12
C ILE A 93 -3.09 15.21 2.67
N VAL A 94 -2.49 14.40 3.54
CA VAL A 94 -2.18 12.99 3.24
C VAL A 94 -3.43 12.20 2.85
N ALA A 95 -4.56 12.42 3.53
CA ALA A 95 -5.82 11.77 3.17
C ALA A 95 -6.31 12.23 1.79
N SER A 96 -6.14 13.52 1.48
CA SER A 96 -6.51 14.10 0.19
C SER A 96 -5.61 13.59 -0.94
N ASP A 97 -4.32 13.42 -0.70
CA ASP A 97 -3.36 12.80 -1.63
C ASP A 97 -3.70 11.34 -1.94
N GLN A 98 -4.01 10.55 -0.91
CA GLN A 98 -4.37 9.13 -1.07
C GLN A 98 -5.70 8.95 -1.80
N ALA A 99 -6.69 9.79 -1.47
CA ALA A 99 -7.96 9.81 -2.19
C ALA A 99 -7.77 10.20 -3.66
N LEU A 100 -6.87 11.13 -3.97
CA LEU A 100 -6.57 11.51 -5.36
C LEU A 100 -5.80 10.39 -6.08
N SER A 101 -4.90 9.71 -5.38
CA SER A 101 -4.18 8.53 -5.89
C SER A 101 -5.14 7.39 -6.29
N LEU A 102 -6.26 7.23 -5.57
CA LEU A 102 -7.28 6.24 -5.93
C LEU A 102 -7.81 6.42 -7.36
N ASN A 103 -7.89 7.66 -7.87
CA ASN A 103 -8.27 7.90 -9.27
C ASN A 103 -7.33 7.17 -10.24
N HIS A 104 -6.01 7.30 -10.03
CA HIS A 104 -5.01 6.63 -10.83
C HIS A 104 -5.12 5.10 -10.71
N ILE A 105 -5.25 4.58 -9.49
CA ILE A 105 -5.27 3.13 -9.28
C ILE A 105 -6.58 2.51 -9.81
N MET A 106 -7.72 3.20 -9.72
CA MET A 106 -8.98 2.76 -10.33
C MET A 106 -8.88 2.67 -11.85
N HIS A 107 -8.34 3.72 -12.50
CA HIS A 107 -8.07 3.69 -13.94
C HIS A 107 -7.14 2.55 -14.32
N TYR A 108 -6.08 2.37 -13.53
CA TYR A 108 -5.11 1.31 -13.71
C TYR A 108 -5.79 -0.07 -13.66
N ALA A 109 -6.66 -0.30 -12.68
CA ALA A 109 -7.46 -1.51 -12.52
C ALA A 109 -8.61 -1.65 -13.55
N GLY A 110 -8.66 -0.75 -14.55
CA GLY A 110 -9.64 -0.77 -15.62
C GLY A 110 -11.02 -0.26 -15.23
N TYR A 111 -11.17 0.39 -14.07
CA TYR A 111 -12.40 1.07 -13.68
C TYR A 111 -12.46 2.51 -14.21
N SER A 112 -13.67 3.01 -14.34
CA SER A 112 -13.92 4.43 -14.58
C SER A 112 -14.24 5.06 -13.24
N PRO A 113 -13.29 5.76 -12.59
CA PRO A 113 -13.58 6.49 -11.37
C PRO A 113 -14.71 7.52 -11.62
N PRO A 114 -15.48 7.88 -10.59
CA PRO A 114 -16.62 8.78 -10.73
C PRO A 114 -16.21 10.25 -10.95
N TRP A 115 -14.92 10.58 -10.79
CA TRP A 115 -14.43 11.95 -10.82
C TRP A 115 -14.19 12.43 -12.25
N THR A 116 -14.75 13.59 -12.60
CA THR A 116 -14.44 14.26 -13.87
C THR A 116 -13.09 14.96 -13.78
N LYS A 117 -12.51 15.30 -14.94
CA LYS A 117 -11.26 16.07 -15.00
C LYS A 117 -11.39 17.41 -14.28
N GLU A 118 -12.54 18.08 -14.38
CA GLU A 118 -12.83 19.34 -13.73
C GLU A 118 -12.89 19.20 -12.21
N GLN A 119 -13.42 18.08 -11.69
CA GLN A 119 -13.41 17.79 -10.25
C GLN A 119 -12.00 17.54 -9.74
N LEU A 120 -11.17 16.81 -10.49
CA LEU A 120 -9.77 16.58 -10.15
C LEU A 120 -8.98 17.89 -10.17
N GLU A 121 -9.22 18.77 -11.14
CA GLU A 121 -8.58 20.09 -11.18
C GLU A 121 -8.98 20.96 -9.99
N ALA A 122 -10.28 21.05 -9.68
CA ALA A 122 -10.78 21.81 -8.53
C ALA A 122 -10.24 21.28 -7.18
N TRP A 123 -10.03 19.96 -7.10
CA TRP A 123 -9.38 19.32 -5.97
C TRP A 123 -7.93 19.75 -5.85
N ILE A 124 -7.14 19.67 -6.93
CA ILE A 124 -5.75 20.10 -6.96
C ILE A 124 -5.64 21.58 -6.56
N ASP A 125 -6.49 22.44 -7.13
CA ASP A 125 -6.52 23.86 -6.80
C ASP A 125 -6.86 24.10 -5.31
N THR A 126 -7.68 23.24 -4.71
CA THR A 126 -7.98 23.28 -3.27
C THR A 126 -6.80 22.88 -2.40
N ILE A 127 -6.04 21.85 -2.78
CA ILE A 127 -4.82 21.44 -2.06
C ILE A 127 -3.77 22.55 -2.13
N LEU A 128 -3.66 23.23 -3.27
CA LEU A 128 -2.72 24.33 -3.46
C LEU A 128 -3.03 25.57 -2.60
N LEU A 129 -4.20 25.65 -1.97
CA LEU A 129 -4.48 26.67 -0.96
C LEU A 129 -3.62 26.49 0.30
N ASP A 130 -3.09 25.29 0.52
CA ASP A 130 -2.22 24.94 1.64
C ASP A 130 -0.72 25.06 1.28
N LEU A 131 -0.41 25.68 0.13
CA LEU A 131 0.96 26.00 -0.28
C LEU A 131 1.54 27.14 0.58
N ASN A 132 2.66 26.88 1.25
CA ASN A 132 3.43 27.90 1.95
C ASN A 132 4.18 28.78 0.94
N PRO A 133 3.94 30.11 0.89
CA PRO A 133 4.56 31.00 -0.07
C PRO A 133 6.07 31.24 0.18
N GLU A 134 6.57 30.97 1.39
CA GLU A 134 7.98 31.15 1.75
C GLU A 134 8.83 29.94 1.34
N THR A 135 8.35 28.74 1.66
CA THR A 135 9.09 27.50 1.38
C THR A 135 8.74 26.89 0.03
N GLY A 136 7.56 27.22 -0.50
CA GLY A 136 6.99 26.57 -1.68
C GLY A 136 6.53 25.14 -1.43
N LEU A 137 6.44 24.69 -0.16
CA LEU A 137 5.95 23.37 0.22
C LEU A 137 4.46 23.40 0.58
N ILE A 138 3.77 22.30 0.36
CA ILE A 138 2.38 22.09 0.77
C ILE A 138 2.38 21.63 2.23
N GLU A 139 1.67 22.37 3.08
CA GLU A 139 1.62 22.11 4.52
C GLU A 139 0.36 21.34 4.88
N ASP A 140 0.48 20.26 5.66
CA ASP A 140 -0.71 19.62 6.22
C ASP A 140 -1.27 20.54 7.32
N PRO A 141 -2.56 20.95 7.28
CA PRO A 141 -3.20 21.72 8.33
C PRO A 141 -3.06 21.13 9.72
N PHE A 142 -2.86 19.81 9.79
CA PHE A 142 -2.58 19.11 11.02
C PHE A 142 -1.28 19.56 11.72
N GLU A 143 -0.27 19.96 10.96
CA GLU A 143 1.05 20.34 11.48
C GLU A 143 1.17 21.87 11.65
N ILE A 144 0.08 22.62 11.46
CA ILE A 144 0.09 24.09 11.46
C ILE A 144 0.48 24.70 12.81
N GLU A 145 0.12 24.06 13.93
CA GLU A 145 0.50 24.56 15.27
C GLU A 145 2.03 24.48 15.51
N GLU A 146 2.74 23.68 14.70
CA GLU A 146 4.19 23.42 14.77
C GLU A 146 4.97 23.99 13.57
N LYS A 147 4.38 24.89 12.78
CA LYS A 147 5.00 25.49 11.59
C LYS A 147 6.46 25.92 11.79
N GLY A 148 7.36 25.31 11.03
CA GLY A 148 8.78 25.68 10.96
C GLY A 148 9.58 25.46 12.24
N ARG A 149 9.11 24.62 13.18
CA ARG A 149 9.76 24.47 14.49
C ARG A 149 10.73 23.30 14.61
N THR A 150 10.64 22.29 13.75
CA THR A 150 11.54 21.13 13.76
C THR A 150 11.87 20.64 12.36
N ASP A 151 13.05 20.02 12.22
CA ASP A 151 13.47 19.35 10.98
C ASP A 151 12.49 18.23 10.57
N GLU A 152 11.82 17.62 11.56
CA GLU A 152 10.81 16.58 11.34
C GLU A 152 9.55 17.10 10.61
N VAL A 153 9.04 18.28 11.00
CA VAL A 153 7.88 18.89 10.32
C VAL A 153 8.24 19.25 8.88
N LEU A 154 9.41 19.85 8.66
CA LEU A 154 9.88 20.16 7.31
C LEU A 154 10.06 18.89 6.45
N PHE A 155 10.57 17.80 7.06
CA PHE A 155 10.68 16.49 6.42
C PHE A 155 9.31 15.95 5.98
N ASN A 156 8.29 16.04 6.83
CA ASN A 156 6.94 15.59 6.49
C ASN A 156 6.32 16.43 5.36
N GLN A 157 6.43 17.76 5.44
CA GLN A 157 5.95 18.67 4.39
C GLN A 157 6.62 18.39 3.04
N TYR A 158 7.92 18.10 3.04
CA TYR A 158 8.63 17.68 1.83
C TYR A 158 8.06 16.38 1.25
N CYS A 159 7.90 15.33 2.08
CA CYS A 159 7.36 14.05 1.64
C CYS A 159 5.96 14.20 1.03
N VAL A 160 5.08 14.97 1.68
CA VAL A 160 3.72 15.25 1.21
C VAL A 160 3.73 16.01 -0.11
N SER A 161 4.48 17.11 -0.17
CA SER A 161 4.62 17.95 -1.36
C SER A 161 5.07 17.16 -2.57
N ARG A 162 6.09 16.33 -2.36
CA ARG A 162 6.64 15.46 -3.39
C ARG A 162 5.63 14.42 -3.88
N GLY A 163 4.95 13.74 -2.96
CA GLY A 163 3.89 12.78 -3.27
C GLY A 163 2.84 13.42 -4.17
N LEU A 164 2.34 14.59 -3.76
CA LEU A 164 1.36 15.37 -4.51
C LEU A 164 1.84 15.79 -5.89
N ALA A 165 3.10 16.21 -6.05
CA ALA A 165 3.65 16.53 -7.38
C ALA A 165 3.53 15.33 -8.34
N GLY A 166 3.88 14.13 -7.86
CA GLY A 166 3.75 12.89 -8.62
C GLY A 166 2.29 12.52 -8.90
N VAL A 167 1.40 12.69 -7.93
CA VAL A 167 -0.03 12.40 -8.07
C VAL A 167 -0.71 13.37 -9.04
N PHE A 168 -0.37 14.66 -9.00
CA PHE A 168 -0.89 15.65 -9.94
C PHE A 168 -0.46 15.33 -11.37
N ALA A 169 0.80 14.94 -11.57
CA ALA A 169 1.28 14.50 -12.88
C ALA A 169 0.49 13.28 -13.39
N LYS A 170 0.28 12.26 -12.54
CA LYS A 170 -0.53 11.06 -12.88
C LYS A 170 -2.00 11.38 -13.13
N ALA A 171 -2.53 12.43 -12.51
CA ALA A 171 -3.89 12.94 -12.76
C ALA A 171 -3.98 13.80 -14.04
N GLY A 172 -2.87 14.03 -14.75
CA GLY A 172 -2.83 14.80 -16.00
C GLY A 172 -2.56 16.30 -15.82
N PHE A 173 -2.02 16.71 -14.65
CA PHE A 173 -1.73 18.10 -14.29
C PHE A 173 -0.28 18.34 -13.85
N PRO A 174 0.74 17.92 -14.64
CA PRO A 174 2.15 17.96 -14.24
C PRO A 174 2.72 19.37 -14.00
N ASN A 175 2.00 20.43 -14.38
CA ASN A 175 2.45 21.81 -14.26
C ASN A 175 1.75 22.60 -13.15
N LYS A 176 0.78 22.01 -12.43
CA LYS A 176 0.07 22.69 -11.34
C LYS A 176 0.95 22.90 -10.10
N TYR A 177 1.89 21.99 -9.88
CA TYR A 177 2.84 22.07 -8.78
C TYR A 177 4.19 21.51 -9.21
N ARG A 178 5.26 22.17 -8.78
CA ARG A 178 6.63 21.67 -8.91
C ARG A 178 7.29 21.81 -7.56
N LEU A 179 7.93 20.75 -7.12
CA LEU A 179 8.69 20.76 -5.88
C LEU A 179 9.81 21.83 -6.00
N PRO A 180 9.98 22.72 -5.01
CA PRO A 180 11.03 23.73 -5.04
C PRO A 180 12.43 23.12 -5.15
N GLU A 181 13.30 23.70 -5.98
CA GLU A 181 14.66 23.19 -6.21
C GLU A 181 15.49 23.17 -4.93
N GLN A 182 15.33 24.17 -4.05
CA GLN A 182 15.99 24.21 -2.75
C GLN A 182 15.59 23.02 -1.87
N ALA A 183 14.32 22.63 -1.86
CA ALA A 183 13.84 21.49 -1.11
C ALA A 183 14.40 20.16 -1.66
N VAL A 184 14.67 20.10 -2.96
CA VAL A 184 15.39 18.97 -3.59
C VAL A 184 16.86 18.95 -3.13
N GLN A 185 17.54 20.09 -3.16
CA GLN A 185 18.96 20.21 -2.82
C GLN A 185 19.27 19.98 -1.33
N GLU A 186 18.42 20.46 -0.41
CA GLU A 186 18.60 20.27 1.05
C GLU A 186 18.47 18.80 1.47
N ARG A 187 17.84 17.96 0.63
CA ARG A 187 17.66 16.52 0.82
C ARG A 187 18.65 15.66 0.03
N ASP A 188 19.38 16.21 -0.94
CA ASP A 188 20.49 15.55 -1.64
C ASP A 188 21.68 15.23 -0.70
N CYS A 189 21.53 15.32 0.62
CA CYS A 189 22.50 14.86 1.60
C CYS A 189 22.79 13.36 1.50
N LEU A 190 21.96 12.57 0.81
CA LEU A 190 22.22 11.16 0.49
C LEU A 190 22.95 10.93 -0.84
N ALA A 191 23.18 11.97 -1.64
CA ALA A 191 23.95 11.88 -2.88
C ALA A 191 25.44 11.60 -2.64
N ASP A 192 25.95 11.87 -1.44
CA ASP A 192 27.32 11.53 -1.04
C ASP A 192 27.38 10.20 -0.26
N LYS A 193 28.22 9.30 -0.76
CA LYS A 193 28.54 8.00 -0.14
C LYS A 193 28.91 8.12 1.34
N GLN A 194 29.58 9.19 1.76
CA GLN A 194 30.01 9.36 3.15
C GLN A 194 28.83 9.64 4.11
N HIS A 195 27.82 10.38 3.66
CA HIS A 195 26.60 10.61 4.42
C HIS A 195 25.69 9.38 4.42
N ALA A 196 25.57 8.69 3.28
CA ALA A 196 24.88 7.40 3.22
C ALA A 196 25.50 6.37 4.18
N LEU A 197 26.84 6.35 4.27
CA LEU A 197 27.59 5.53 5.22
C LEU A 197 27.31 5.90 6.68
N ALA A 198 27.29 7.18 7.02
CA ALA A 198 27.00 7.64 8.38
C ALA A 198 25.59 7.22 8.80
N PHE A 199 24.61 7.47 7.94
CA PHE A 199 23.21 7.10 8.16
C PHE A 199 23.04 5.58 8.33
N LEU A 200 23.58 4.77 7.41
CA LEU A 200 23.47 3.31 7.44
C LEU A 200 24.25 2.64 8.58
N ASN A 201 25.23 3.33 9.19
CA ASN A 201 25.97 2.81 10.32
C ASN A 201 25.30 3.12 11.67
N ASP A 202 24.55 4.22 11.75
CA ASP A 202 23.80 4.60 12.95
C ASP A 202 22.40 3.98 13.01
N GLU A 203 21.79 3.68 11.85
CA GLU A 203 20.42 3.18 11.80
C GLU A 203 20.32 1.65 11.95
N GLU A 204 19.44 1.22 12.87
CA GLU A 204 19.04 -0.18 13.01
C GLU A 204 18.04 -0.60 11.91
N ASN A 205 17.40 0.37 11.21
CA ASN A 205 16.40 0.10 10.18
C ASN A 205 16.77 0.66 8.78
N PRO A 206 17.22 -0.18 7.83
CA PRO A 206 17.57 0.27 6.48
C PRO A 206 16.39 0.70 5.61
N ALA A 207 15.16 0.41 6.04
CA ALA A 207 13.96 0.83 5.34
C ALA A 207 13.84 2.35 5.25
N ASP A 208 14.33 3.08 6.25
CA ASP A 208 14.22 4.54 6.31
C ASP A 208 15.25 5.23 5.41
N PHE A 209 16.45 4.66 5.31
CA PHE A 209 17.43 5.06 4.29
C PHE A 209 16.84 4.91 2.88
N LEU A 210 16.26 3.74 2.59
CA LEU A 210 15.69 3.51 1.27
C LEU A 210 14.48 4.40 0.98
N ASN A 211 13.73 4.79 2.01
CA ASN A 211 12.63 5.76 1.87
C ASN A 211 13.11 7.16 1.49
N ALA A 212 14.32 7.54 1.87
CA ALA A 212 14.90 8.78 1.37
C ALA A 212 15.45 8.54 -0.05
N TYR A 213 16.15 7.42 -0.25
CA TYR A 213 16.85 7.04 -1.47
C TYR A 213 15.97 6.74 -2.72
N THR A 214 14.97 5.86 -2.61
CA THR A 214 14.14 5.43 -3.76
C THR A 214 13.23 6.53 -4.28
N TRP A 215 12.99 7.52 -3.44
CA TRP A 215 12.10 8.59 -3.81
C TRP A 215 12.85 9.67 -4.59
N GLU A 216 14.13 10.00 -4.32
CA GLU A 216 14.93 11.15 -4.83
C GLU A 216 14.86 11.41 -6.37
N THR A 217 14.88 12.69 -6.75
CA THR A 217 14.63 13.15 -8.15
C THR A 217 15.85 13.03 -9.07
N SER A 218 17.04 12.92 -8.48
CA SER A 218 18.29 12.72 -9.22
C SER A 218 18.66 11.25 -9.14
N PRO A 219 19.00 10.59 -10.26
CA PRO A 219 19.52 9.23 -10.18
C PRO A 219 20.79 9.26 -9.32
N PRO A 220 20.85 8.46 -8.25
CA PRO A 220 22.01 8.43 -7.38
C PRO A 220 23.25 8.00 -8.15
N ASP A 221 24.43 8.39 -7.67
CA ASP A 221 25.71 7.90 -8.19
C ASP A 221 25.70 6.36 -8.16
N ASP A 222 26.03 5.72 -9.30
CA ASP A 222 26.06 4.26 -9.44
C ASP A 222 26.91 3.57 -8.34
N GLY A 223 27.94 4.26 -7.83
CA GLY A 223 28.78 3.80 -6.73
C GLY A 223 28.10 3.83 -5.36
N VAL A 224 27.13 4.72 -5.14
CA VAL A 224 26.27 4.71 -3.94
C VAL A 224 25.22 3.61 -4.06
N VAL A 225 24.60 3.48 -5.23
CA VAL A 225 23.64 2.40 -5.58
C VAL A 225 24.22 1.03 -5.27
N GLU A 226 25.40 0.73 -5.81
CA GLU A 226 26.07 -0.55 -5.60
C GLU A 226 26.54 -0.74 -4.15
N PHE A 227 26.96 0.33 -3.48
CA PHE A 227 27.33 0.27 -2.07
C PHE A 227 26.14 -0.12 -1.18
N VAL A 228 24.98 0.51 -1.39
CA VAL A 228 23.73 0.24 -0.66
C VAL A 228 23.27 -1.19 -0.91
N HIS A 229 23.29 -1.64 -2.17
CA HIS A 229 22.98 -3.02 -2.55
C HIS A 229 23.83 -4.04 -1.79
N GLN A 230 25.16 -3.88 -1.82
CA GLN A 230 26.06 -4.78 -1.12
C GLN A 230 25.88 -4.74 0.41
N TRP A 231 25.55 -3.58 0.96
CA TRP A 231 25.23 -3.44 2.38
C TRP A 231 23.95 -4.19 2.74
N LEU A 232 22.87 -4.04 1.94
CA LEU A 232 21.60 -4.74 2.12
C LEU A 232 21.78 -6.25 2.03
N ASP A 233 22.54 -6.73 1.06
CA ASP A 233 22.85 -8.16 0.89
C ASP A 233 23.56 -8.75 2.12
N ARG A 234 24.51 -8.01 2.72
CA ARG A 234 25.20 -8.44 3.95
C ARG A 234 24.29 -8.42 5.18
N LYS A 235 23.30 -7.54 5.19
CA LYS A 235 22.38 -7.35 6.32
C LYS A 235 21.14 -8.21 6.27
N GLN A 236 20.86 -8.86 5.13
CA GLN A 236 19.73 -9.77 5.02
C GLN A 236 19.96 -11.00 5.90
N ASN A 237 19.03 -11.29 6.79
CA ASN A 237 19.12 -12.40 7.73
C ASN A 237 18.76 -13.71 7.00
N PRO A 238 19.68 -14.69 6.87
CA PRO A 238 19.39 -15.94 6.15
C PRO A 238 18.35 -16.83 6.84
N ARG A 239 18.07 -16.61 8.14
CA ARG A 239 17.07 -17.37 8.90
C ARG A 239 15.65 -16.89 8.67
N THR A 240 15.45 -15.60 8.41
CA THR A 240 14.11 -14.99 8.23
C THR A 240 13.88 -14.54 6.79
N GLY A 241 14.96 -14.31 6.04
CA GLY A 241 14.92 -13.68 4.72
C GLY A 241 14.67 -12.17 4.78
N TYR A 242 14.47 -11.56 5.94
CA TYR A 242 14.23 -10.13 6.09
C TYR A 242 15.50 -9.35 6.47
N TRP A 243 15.36 -8.04 6.55
CA TRP A 243 16.38 -7.11 7.04
C TRP A 243 15.99 -6.62 8.44
N GLY A 244 16.99 -6.34 9.27
CA GLY A 244 16.80 -5.82 10.63
C GLY A 244 17.81 -6.41 11.61
N GLY A 245 18.03 -5.70 12.73
CA GLY A 245 18.93 -6.16 13.79
C GLY A 245 18.41 -7.40 14.53
N GLU A 246 19.28 -8.05 15.29
CA GLU A 246 18.93 -9.25 16.09
C GLU A 246 17.83 -8.97 17.14
N ASN A 247 17.65 -7.71 17.53
CA ASN A 247 16.67 -7.26 18.51
C ASN A 247 15.35 -6.79 17.88
N ALA A 248 15.29 -6.60 16.56
CA ALA A 248 14.08 -6.12 15.89
C ALA A 248 12.99 -7.20 15.95
N SER A 249 11.76 -6.82 16.32
CA SER A 249 10.65 -7.76 16.28
C SER A 249 10.40 -8.22 14.85
N MET A 250 9.73 -9.35 14.68
CA MET A 250 9.41 -9.84 13.33
C MET A 250 8.45 -8.89 12.59
N ASN A 251 7.61 -8.17 13.34
CA ASN A 251 6.75 -7.14 12.79
C ASN A 251 7.59 -5.97 12.27
N ASP A 252 8.57 -5.50 13.05
CA ASP A 252 9.49 -4.42 12.63
C ASP A 252 10.35 -4.82 11.44
N GLN A 253 10.82 -6.07 11.39
CA GLN A 253 11.58 -6.58 10.24
C GLN A 253 10.75 -6.65 8.96
N MET A 254 9.44 -6.93 9.08
CA MET A 254 8.52 -6.91 7.95
C MET A 254 8.18 -5.48 7.54
N CYS A 255 7.99 -4.57 8.51
CA CYS A 255 7.80 -3.14 8.32
C CYS A 255 8.99 -2.54 7.57
N GLY A 256 8.85 -2.32 6.27
CA GLY A 256 9.90 -1.75 5.42
C GLY A 256 10.50 -2.73 4.40
N VAL A 257 10.12 -4.00 4.44
CA VAL A 257 10.43 -4.97 3.38
C VAL A 257 9.93 -4.47 2.03
N PHE A 258 8.78 -3.80 1.99
CA PHE A 258 8.26 -3.20 0.76
C PHE A 258 9.29 -2.29 0.09
N LYS A 259 9.82 -1.34 0.85
CA LYS A 259 10.75 -0.32 0.35
C LYS A 259 12.03 -0.96 -0.18
N ILE A 260 12.53 -1.97 0.54
CA ILE A 260 13.73 -2.72 0.13
C ILE A 260 13.45 -3.51 -1.14
N LEU A 261 12.37 -4.29 -1.16
CA LEU A 261 12.02 -5.12 -2.32
C LEU A 261 11.72 -4.31 -3.57
N MET A 262 11.12 -3.11 -3.44
CA MET A 262 10.96 -2.18 -4.56
C MET A 262 12.31 -1.78 -5.15
N ALA A 263 13.28 -1.38 -4.33
CA ALA A 263 14.64 -1.08 -4.82
C ALA A 263 15.28 -2.27 -5.56
N TYR A 264 15.12 -3.50 -5.03
CA TYR A 264 15.60 -4.70 -5.71
C TYR A 264 14.89 -4.95 -7.05
N GLN A 265 13.59 -4.64 -7.18
CA GLN A 265 12.88 -4.76 -8.46
C GLN A 265 13.35 -3.68 -9.45
N ASP A 266 13.42 -2.43 -9.02
CA ASP A 266 13.74 -1.27 -9.86
C ASP A 266 15.15 -1.36 -10.45
N HIS A 267 16.11 -1.87 -9.67
CA HIS A 267 17.48 -2.10 -10.11
C HIS A 267 17.73 -3.53 -10.62
N ASN A 268 16.69 -4.37 -10.70
CA ASN A 268 16.77 -5.77 -11.11
C ASN A 268 17.86 -6.57 -10.35
N TRP A 269 18.03 -6.28 -9.06
CA TRP A 269 18.93 -7.01 -8.18
C TRP A 269 18.39 -8.38 -7.82
N ARG A 270 19.31 -9.29 -7.49
CA ARG A 270 18.94 -10.63 -7.03
C ARG A 270 18.54 -10.56 -5.56
N ILE A 271 17.30 -10.90 -5.26
CA ILE A 271 16.84 -11.04 -3.87
C ILE A 271 17.39 -12.34 -3.28
N ASN A 272 18.27 -12.25 -2.28
CA ASN A 272 18.75 -13.43 -1.57
C ASN A 272 17.64 -13.99 -0.67
N HIS A 273 17.70 -15.28 -0.36
CA HIS A 273 16.79 -15.94 0.60
C HIS A 273 15.27 -15.79 0.37
N LEU A 274 14.80 -15.46 -0.84
CA LEU A 274 13.38 -15.22 -1.13
C LEU A 274 12.44 -16.37 -0.69
N LYS A 275 12.86 -17.63 -0.81
CA LYS A 275 12.09 -18.78 -0.28
C LYS A 275 11.88 -18.70 1.23
N ARG A 276 12.94 -18.33 1.97
CA ARG A 276 12.87 -18.18 3.42
C ARG A 276 12.00 -17.00 3.80
N MET A 277 12.11 -15.89 3.07
CA MET A 277 11.25 -14.71 3.23
C MET A 277 9.77 -15.13 3.15
N VAL A 278 9.37 -15.86 2.10
CA VAL A 278 8.00 -16.40 1.97
C VAL A 278 7.60 -17.30 3.14
N ASP A 279 8.46 -18.23 3.56
CA ASP A 279 8.16 -19.10 4.70
C ASP A 279 7.94 -18.30 5.97
N THR A 280 8.77 -17.28 6.21
CA THR A 280 8.67 -16.39 7.36
C THR A 280 7.39 -15.56 7.27
N THR A 281 7.09 -14.92 6.14
CA THR A 281 5.84 -14.18 5.93
C THR A 281 4.62 -15.03 6.23
N ILE A 282 4.55 -16.28 5.72
CA ILE A 282 3.43 -17.18 6.02
C ILE A 282 3.38 -17.53 7.51
N SER A 283 4.52 -17.78 8.15
CA SER A 283 4.57 -18.18 9.56
C SER A 283 4.12 -17.10 10.55
N ILE A 284 4.22 -15.83 10.16
CA ILE A 284 3.84 -14.68 11.00
C ILE A 284 2.41 -14.23 10.71
N GLY A 285 1.83 -14.71 9.60
CA GLY A 285 0.43 -14.49 9.27
C GLY A 285 -0.48 -15.22 10.25
N THR A 286 -1.57 -14.58 10.69
CA THR A 286 -2.57 -15.24 11.52
C THR A 286 -3.48 -16.16 10.67
N PRO A 287 -4.20 -17.10 11.28
CA PRO A 287 -5.22 -17.90 10.58
C PRO A 287 -6.31 -17.04 9.91
N GLU A 288 -6.58 -15.84 10.45
CA GLU A 288 -7.52 -14.87 9.91
C GLU A 288 -6.95 -14.13 8.69
N GLY A 289 -5.63 -14.17 8.46
CA GLY A 289 -4.96 -13.47 7.37
C GLY A 289 -4.35 -12.13 7.77
N ASP A 290 -4.15 -11.90 9.07
CA ASP A 290 -3.50 -10.69 9.58
C ASP A 290 -1.98 -10.82 9.58
N PHE A 291 -1.30 -9.68 9.42
CA PHE A 291 0.15 -9.59 9.53
C PHE A 291 0.53 -8.53 10.57
N GLY A 292 1.49 -8.89 11.42
CA GLY A 292 1.90 -8.06 12.55
C GLY A 292 0.88 -8.06 13.68
N ASP A 293 1.02 -7.13 14.61
CA ASP A 293 0.20 -7.12 15.83
C ASP A 293 -1.30 -6.84 15.57
N HIS A 294 -1.65 -6.37 14.37
CA HIS A 294 -2.93 -5.68 14.16
C HIS A 294 -3.68 -5.98 12.86
N GLY A 295 -3.05 -6.56 11.82
CA GLY A 295 -3.83 -7.00 10.65
C GLY A 295 -4.28 -5.95 9.64
N PHE A 296 -3.81 -4.71 9.78
CA PHE A 296 -4.11 -3.60 8.88
C PHE A 296 -2.92 -2.65 8.73
N GLY A 297 -2.92 -1.86 7.65
CA GLY A 297 -1.88 -0.89 7.36
C GLY A 297 -0.72 -1.45 6.52
N CYS A 298 0.43 -0.78 6.58
CA CYS A 298 1.59 -1.04 5.70
C CYS A 298 2.12 -2.47 5.77
N THR A 299 2.06 -3.12 6.94
CA THR A 299 2.54 -4.50 7.15
C THR A 299 1.87 -5.51 6.22
N VAL A 300 0.58 -5.31 5.95
CA VAL A 300 -0.17 -6.15 5.01
C VAL A 300 0.38 -5.96 3.59
N PHE A 301 0.64 -4.73 3.16
CA PHE A 301 1.25 -4.47 1.86
C PHE A 301 2.66 -5.06 1.76
N ASP A 302 3.45 -4.94 2.82
CA ASP A 302 4.80 -5.47 2.88
C ASP A 302 4.80 -6.99 2.68
N ALA A 303 3.94 -7.71 3.42
CA ALA A 303 3.76 -9.15 3.27
C ALA A 303 3.27 -9.54 1.86
N LEU A 304 2.30 -8.80 1.35
CA LEU A 304 1.71 -9.03 0.03
C LEU A 304 2.74 -8.80 -1.10
N LEU A 305 3.62 -7.82 -0.99
CA LEU A 305 4.68 -7.62 -1.97
C LEU A 305 5.66 -8.81 -2.01
N VAL A 306 6.00 -9.40 -0.85
CA VAL A 306 6.80 -10.63 -0.80
C VAL A 306 6.16 -11.73 -1.65
N PHE A 307 4.86 -11.95 -1.46
CA PHE A 307 4.09 -12.92 -2.22
C PHE A 307 4.04 -12.61 -3.71
N ARG A 308 3.86 -11.33 -4.08
CA ARG A 308 3.88 -10.88 -5.47
C ARG A 308 5.19 -11.26 -6.15
N ILE A 309 6.30 -10.90 -5.53
CA ILE A 309 7.64 -11.15 -6.05
C ILE A 309 7.94 -12.65 -6.12
N ALA A 310 7.50 -13.40 -5.11
CA ALA A 310 7.60 -14.86 -5.10
C ALA A 310 6.88 -15.50 -6.28
N GLN A 311 5.64 -15.10 -6.56
CA GLN A 311 4.88 -15.62 -7.71
C GLN A 311 5.54 -15.31 -9.06
N GLN A 312 6.25 -14.18 -9.17
CA GLN A 312 6.98 -13.80 -10.38
C GLN A 312 8.29 -14.57 -10.54
N LYS A 313 9.10 -14.65 -9.48
CA LYS A 313 10.47 -15.19 -9.52
C LYS A 313 10.53 -16.71 -9.25
N MET A 314 9.56 -17.26 -8.55
CA MET A 314 9.46 -18.69 -8.18
C MET A 314 7.99 -19.18 -8.18
N PRO A 315 7.34 -19.24 -9.38
CA PRO A 315 5.91 -19.53 -9.58
C PRO A 315 5.26 -20.62 -8.73
N ASP A 316 6.00 -21.71 -8.49
CA ASP A 316 5.47 -22.94 -7.92
C ASP A 316 5.75 -23.05 -6.41
N TYR A 317 6.65 -22.23 -5.88
CA TYR A 317 7.06 -22.31 -4.48
C TYR A 317 5.95 -21.82 -3.56
N ARG A 318 5.40 -22.72 -2.73
CA ARG A 318 4.31 -22.42 -1.76
C ARG A 318 3.10 -21.75 -2.42
N ALA A 319 2.86 -22.01 -3.71
CA ALA A 319 1.85 -21.28 -4.48
C ALA A 319 0.44 -21.39 -3.84
N GLU A 320 0.05 -22.58 -3.39
CA GLU A 320 -1.23 -22.80 -2.69
C GLU A 320 -1.32 -21.97 -1.40
N ASP A 321 -0.27 -21.97 -0.57
CA ASP A 321 -0.25 -21.20 0.68
C ASP A 321 -0.31 -19.70 0.41
N ILE A 322 0.44 -19.21 -0.59
CA ILE A 322 0.44 -17.79 -0.97
C ILE A 322 -0.96 -17.33 -1.38
N TYR A 323 -1.65 -18.11 -2.22
CA TYR A 323 -3.03 -17.76 -2.63
C TYR A 323 -4.00 -17.84 -1.45
N GLU A 324 -3.89 -18.86 -0.61
CA GLU A 324 -4.75 -19.00 0.57
C GLU A 324 -4.58 -17.82 1.53
N THR A 325 -3.33 -17.51 1.90
CA THR A 325 -3.03 -16.41 2.81
C THR A 325 -3.47 -15.09 2.20
N THR A 326 -3.14 -14.80 0.93
CA THR A 326 -3.57 -13.57 0.26
C THR A 326 -5.10 -13.42 0.26
N ALA A 327 -5.84 -14.49 -0.04
CA ALA A 327 -7.30 -14.47 -0.03
C ALA A 327 -7.86 -14.20 1.37
N ARG A 328 -7.29 -14.84 2.40
CA ARG A 328 -7.69 -14.62 3.81
C ARG A 328 -7.40 -13.18 4.23
N THR A 329 -6.21 -12.68 3.93
CA THR A 329 -5.82 -11.29 4.20
C THR A 329 -6.76 -10.31 3.52
N PHE A 330 -7.14 -10.55 2.26
CA PHE A 330 -8.14 -9.74 1.58
C PHE A 330 -9.48 -9.75 2.31
N LEU A 331 -10.00 -10.94 2.67
CA LEU A 331 -11.25 -11.04 3.41
C LEU A 331 -11.21 -10.36 4.77
N ASN A 332 -10.13 -10.53 5.53
CA ASN A 332 -10.02 -9.87 6.82
C ASN A 332 -9.99 -8.35 6.64
N PHE A 333 -9.18 -7.87 5.68
CA PHE A 333 -9.14 -6.45 5.33
C PHE A 333 -10.52 -5.89 4.97
N ILE A 334 -11.27 -6.54 4.06
CA ILE A 334 -12.62 -6.06 3.73
C ILE A 334 -13.65 -6.31 4.83
N GLY A 335 -13.40 -7.23 5.77
CA GLY A 335 -14.23 -7.44 6.94
C GLY A 335 -14.24 -6.24 7.89
N HIS A 336 -13.21 -5.39 7.81
CA HIS A 336 -13.14 -4.11 8.51
C HIS A 336 -13.82 -2.95 7.76
N TRP A 337 -14.34 -3.21 6.55
CA TRP A 337 -15.09 -2.23 5.80
C TRP A 337 -16.55 -2.21 6.24
N SER A 338 -16.97 -1.14 6.90
CA SER A 338 -18.38 -0.90 7.21
C SER A 338 -19.10 -0.30 6.01
N ASP A 339 -19.97 -1.08 5.36
CA ASP A 339 -20.79 -0.58 4.25
C ASP A 339 -21.81 0.47 4.74
N GLU A 340 -22.24 0.40 6.01
CA GLU A 340 -23.18 1.36 6.63
C GLU A 340 -22.50 2.69 6.96
N GLU A 341 -21.32 2.63 7.58
CA GLU A 341 -20.61 3.84 8.00
C GLU A 341 -19.77 4.44 6.87
N HIS A 342 -19.58 3.68 5.77
CA HIS A 342 -18.62 4.00 4.71
C HIS A 342 -17.22 4.31 5.27
N PHE A 343 -16.85 3.60 6.34
CA PHE A 343 -15.58 3.77 7.05
C PHE A 343 -14.95 2.42 7.37
N PHE A 344 -13.62 2.41 7.39
CA PHE A 344 -12.83 1.28 7.78
C PHE A 344 -12.80 1.37 9.29
N THR A 345 -13.47 0.44 9.95
CA THR A 345 -13.46 0.39 11.41
C THR A 345 -12.28 -0.48 11.81
N PRO A 346 -11.11 0.12 12.15
CA PRO A 346 -10.10 -0.66 12.82
C PRO A 346 -10.76 -1.22 14.08
N ARG A 347 -10.47 -2.49 14.42
CA ARG A 347 -10.88 -2.99 15.74
C ARG A 347 -10.41 -1.98 16.79
N PRO A 348 -11.26 -1.56 17.74
CA PRO A 348 -10.88 -0.57 18.72
C PRO A 348 -9.60 -1.02 19.41
N MET A 349 -8.51 -0.30 19.15
CA MET A 349 -7.21 -0.58 19.73
C MET A 349 -7.04 0.27 20.99
N PRO A 350 -6.72 -0.35 22.14
CA PRO A 350 -6.20 0.40 23.27
C PRO A 350 -4.84 1.02 22.89
N GLY A 351 -4.78 2.34 22.74
CA GLY A 351 -3.53 3.10 22.63
C GLY A 351 -2.94 3.31 21.23
N ALA A 352 -3.45 2.64 20.20
CA ALA A 352 -3.03 2.96 18.83
C ALA A 352 -3.82 4.13 18.27
N ARG A 353 -3.14 5.05 17.59
CA ARG A 353 -3.78 6.17 16.89
C ARG A 353 -4.64 5.59 15.76
N ALA A 354 -5.96 5.54 15.97
CA ALA A 354 -6.96 5.15 14.96
C ALA A 354 -6.84 5.94 13.64
N GLU A 355 -6.09 7.04 13.69
CA GLU A 355 -5.97 8.08 12.67
C GLU A 355 -5.23 7.69 11.40
N MET A 356 -4.26 6.77 11.48
CA MET A 356 -3.38 6.44 10.34
C MET A 356 -3.87 5.25 9.50
N VAL A 357 -4.78 4.45 10.06
CA VAL A 357 -5.15 3.11 9.55
C VAL A 357 -6.17 3.18 8.40
N ALA A 358 -7.15 4.09 8.45
CA ALA A 358 -8.30 4.04 7.55
C ALA A 358 -7.95 4.38 6.09
N MET A 359 -7.03 5.32 5.85
CA MET A 359 -6.72 5.81 4.49
C MET A 359 -5.54 5.10 3.82
N HIS A 360 -4.49 4.76 4.57
CA HIS A 360 -3.35 4.01 4.02
C HIS A 360 -3.77 2.64 3.47
N GLY A 361 -4.84 2.03 4.02
CA GLY A 361 -5.38 0.76 3.55
C GLY A 361 -6.15 0.82 2.22
N LEU A 362 -6.49 1.99 1.68
CA LEU A 362 -7.35 2.06 0.49
C LEU A 362 -6.74 1.42 -0.76
N ALA A 363 -5.42 1.38 -0.84
CA ALA A 363 -4.74 0.74 -1.94
C ALA A 363 -4.65 -0.79 -1.79
N THR A 364 -4.80 -1.34 -0.57
CA THR A 364 -4.58 -2.77 -0.27
C THR A 364 -5.43 -3.68 -1.14
N PRO A 365 -6.75 -3.44 -1.29
CA PRO A 365 -7.61 -4.26 -2.14
C PRO A 365 -7.11 -4.39 -3.59
N MET A 366 -6.47 -3.34 -4.11
CA MET A 366 -5.96 -3.33 -5.49
C MET A 366 -4.67 -4.16 -5.62
N TYR A 367 -3.73 -4.02 -4.69
CA TYR A 367 -2.54 -4.90 -4.67
C TYR A 367 -2.89 -6.37 -4.44
N MET A 368 -3.89 -6.63 -3.58
CA MET A 368 -4.42 -7.98 -3.38
C MET A 368 -4.97 -8.55 -4.69
N ALA A 369 -5.71 -7.74 -5.46
CA ALA A 369 -6.15 -8.12 -6.80
C ALA A 369 -4.94 -8.46 -7.69
N GLU A 370 -3.89 -7.63 -7.73
CA GLU A 370 -2.68 -7.93 -8.51
C GLU A 370 -2.06 -9.30 -8.18
N ILE A 371 -1.91 -9.59 -6.89
CA ILE A 371 -1.27 -10.80 -6.39
C ILE A 371 -2.12 -12.03 -6.69
N LEU A 372 -3.42 -11.96 -6.41
CA LEU A 372 -4.31 -13.07 -6.69
C LEU A 372 -4.46 -13.30 -8.20
N LEU A 373 -4.54 -12.23 -9.00
CA LEU A 373 -4.76 -12.33 -10.45
C LEU A 373 -3.49 -12.67 -11.22
N GLY A 374 -2.32 -12.47 -10.62
CA GLY A 374 -1.03 -12.51 -11.32
C GLY A 374 -0.89 -11.44 -12.41
N VAL A 375 -1.92 -10.61 -12.64
CA VAL A 375 -1.95 -9.51 -13.61
C VAL A 375 -0.87 -8.51 -13.20
N LYS A 376 -0.11 -7.94 -14.14
CA LYS A 376 0.82 -6.86 -13.81
C LYS A 376 0.00 -5.62 -13.52
N MET A 377 0.15 -5.03 -12.32
CA MET A 377 -0.41 -3.71 -12.04
C MET A 377 0.57 -2.53 -12.20
N PHE A 378 1.75 -2.78 -12.77
CA PHE A 378 2.70 -1.73 -13.12
C PHE A 378 3.09 -1.86 -14.59
N PRO A 379 3.12 -0.76 -15.37
CA PRO A 379 3.80 -0.76 -16.66
C PRO A 379 5.28 -1.08 -16.43
N GLN A 380 5.90 -1.81 -17.37
CA GLN A 380 7.35 -2.00 -17.40
C GLN A 380 8.05 -0.78 -18.00
#